data_AF-A0A7K0GN37-F1
#
_entry.id   AF-A0A7K0GN37-F1
#
_cell.length_a   1.000
_cell.length_b   1.000
_cell.length_c   1.000
_cell.angle_alpha   90.00
_cell.angle_beta   90.00
_cell.angle_gamma   90.00
#
_symmetry.space_group_name_H-M   'P 1'
#
loop_
_entity.id
_entity.type
_entity.pdbx_description
1 polymer ?
#
loop_
_entity_poly.entity_id
_entity_poly.type
_entity_poly.pdbx_seq_one_letter_code
_entity_poly.pdbx_strand_id
1 'polypeptide(L)' 'MEALSVREYRNNLAASFTKADNGEQVLIRRKNEIYALVKVGREDLMITPELQARIDKAREEIKSGKCVTLKSSEDIDA' A
#
# COMPACT_ATOMS: atom_id res chain seq x y z
N MET A 1 14.29 -7.60 -9.80
CA MET A 1 13.57 -6.39 -9.34
C MET A 1 14.39 -5.18 -9.80
N GLU A 2 13.99 -4.55 -10.90
CA GLU A 2 14.72 -3.43 -11.50
C GLU A 2 14.34 -2.12 -10.79
N ALA A 3 15.34 -1.42 -10.24
CA ALA A 3 15.17 -0.13 -9.60
C ALA A 3 15.80 0.95 -10.47
N LEU A 4 15.07 2.04 -10.73
CA LEU A 4 15.53 3.18 -11.52
C LEU A 4 16.63 3.93 -10.77
N SER A 5 17.69 4.31 -11.47
CA SER A 5 18.65 5.27 -10.91
C SER A 5 18.00 6.65 -10.78
N VAL A 6 18.48 7.49 -9.85
CA VAL A 6 17.99 8.88 -9.68
C VAL A 6 17.98 9.68 -11.01
N ARG A 7 18.98 9.46 -11.88
CA ARG A 7 19.06 10.10 -13.19
C ARG A 7 17.93 9.64 -14.12
N GLU A 8 17.65 8.34 -14.15
CA GLU A 8 16.59 7.76 -14.97
C GLU A 8 15.21 8.19 -14.48
N TYR A 9 15.02 8.22 -13.16
CA TYR A 9 13.80 8.76 -12.55
C TYR A 9 13.58 10.22 -12.95
N ARG A 10 14.63 11.07 -12.89
CA ARG A 10 14.51 12.48 -13.26
C ARG A 10 14.19 12.68 -14.75
N ASN A 11 14.78 11.87 -15.62
CA ASN A 11 14.55 11.96 -17.07
C ASN A 11 13.19 11.40 -17.47
N ASN A 12 12.66 10.42 -16.72
CA ASN A 12 11.38 9.77 -17.00
C ASN A 12 10.30 10.11 -15.97
N LEU A 13 10.38 11.29 -15.35
CA LEU A 13 9.57 11.66 -14.19
C LEU A 13 8.07 11.49 -14.47
N ALA A 14 7.57 12.02 -15.59
CA ALA A 14 6.17 11.88 -15.99
C ALA A 14 5.74 10.41 -16.13
N ALA A 15 6.55 9.58 -16.80
CA ALA A 15 6.25 8.17 -17.00
C ALA A 15 6.26 7.40 -15.67
N SER A 16 7.16 7.73 -14.74
CA SER A 16 7.18 7.15 -13.40
C SER A 16 5.90 7.48 -12.61
N PHE A 17 5.39 8.71 -12.71
CA PHE A 17 4.10 9.06 -12.10
C PHE A 17 2.93 8.34 -12.76
N THR A 18 2.88 8.23 -14.10
CA THR A 18 1.83 7.45 -14.78
C THR A 18 1.83 5.99 -14.34
N LYS A 19 3.02 5.38 -14.21
CA LYS A 19 3.16 4.00 -13.69
C LYS A 19 2.63 3.88 -12.26
N ALA A 20 3.01 4.80 -11.37
CA ALA A 20 2.48 4.82 -10.01
C ALA A 20 0.96 5.05 -9.97
N ASP A 21 0.41 5.82 -10.93
CA ASP A 21 -1.03 6.04 -11.08
C ASP A 21 -1.78 4.78 -11.51
N ASN A 22 -1.17 3.98 -12.39
CA ASN A 22 -1.66 2.67 -12.83
C ASN A 22 -1.50 1.56 -11.77
N GLY A 23 -0.91 1.88 -10.61
CA GLY A 23 -0.63 0.91 -9.54
C GLY A 23 0.65 0.08 -9.74
N GLU A 24 1.49 0.42 -10.71
CA GLU A 24 2.79 -0.22 -10.90
C GLU A 24 3.79 0.29 -9.85
N GLN A 25 4.55 -0.63 -9.25
CA GLN A 25 5.56 -0.29 -8.26
C GLN A 25 6.79 0.33 -8.92
N VAL A 26 7.09 1.58 -8.60
CA VAL A 26 8.27 2.28 -9.09
C VAL A 26 9.29 2.42 -7.96
N LEU A 27 10.42 1.74 -8.09
CA LEU A 27 11.54 1.79 -7.15
C LEU A 27 12.65 2.69 -7.67
N ILE A 28 13.21 3.53 -6.80
CA ILE A 28 14.24 4.51 -7.12
C ILE A 28 15.45 4.25 -6.23
N ARG A 29 16.59 3.93 -6.83
CA ARG A 29 17.84 3.72 -6.11
C ARG A 29 18.66 5.01 -6.08
N ARG A 30 19.02 5.43 -4.87
CA ARG A 30 19.92 6.55 -4.60
C ARG A 30 21.08 6.08 -3.72
N LYS A 31 22.28 6.00 -4.29
CA LYS A 31 23.46 5.43 -3.61
C LYS A 31 23.12 4.01 -3.10
N ASN A 32 23.13 3.81 -1.78
CA ASN A 32 22.87 2.52 -1.13
C ASN A 32 21.43 2.37 -0.62
N GLU A 33 20.56 3.35 -0.90
CA GLU A 33 19.17 3.37 -0.44
C GLU A 33 18.21 3.16 -1.60
N ILE A 34 17.06 2.55 -1.30
CA ILE A 34 15.96 2.33 -2.25
C ILE A 34 14.72 3.02 -1.71
N TYR A 35 14.14 3.88 -2.55
CA TYR A 35 12.91 4.60 -2.28
C TYR A 35 11.80 4.05 -3.19
N ALA A 36 10.55 4.17 -2.78
CA ALA A 36 9.39 3.80 -3.60
C ALA A 36 8.56 5.05 -3.91
N LEU A 37 8.11 5.18 -5.15
CA LEU A 37 7.08 6.16 -5.51
C LEU A 37 5.71 5.51 -5.30
N VAL A 38 4.93 6.09 -4.40
CA VAL A 38 3.59 5.64 -4.06
C VAL A 38 2.62 6.77 -4.36
N LYS A 39 1.58 6.49 -5.15
CA LYS A 39 0.46 7.42 -5.31
C LYS A 39 -0.31 7.44 -4.00
N VAL A 40 -0.28 8.58 -3.31
CA VAL A 40 -1.09 8.80 -2.12
C VAL A 40 -2.37 9.50 -2.57
N GLY A 41 -3.52 8.85 -2.40
CA GLY A 41 -4.82 9.47 -2.63
C GLY A 41 -5.04 10.63 -1.65
N ARG A 42 -5.85 11.63 -2.04
CA ARG A 42 -6.22 12.74 -1.14
C ARG A 42 -6.84 12.26 0.18
N GLU A 43 -7.51 11.11 0.15
CA GLU A 43 -8.18 10.49 1.28
C GLU A 43 -7.25 9.61 2.13
N ASP A 44 -6.08 9.23 1.62
CA ASP A 44 -5.16 8.27 2.27
C ASP A 44 -4.18 8.97 3.25
N LEU A 45 -4.16 10.32 3.25
CA LEU A 45 -3.32 11.11 4.15
C LEU A 45 -3.93 11.31 5.54
N MET A 46 -5.23 11.07 5.70
CA MET A 46 -5.94 11.23 6.96
C MET A 46 -6.82 10.01 7.18
N ILE A 47 -6.84 9.46 8.39
CA ILE A 47 -7.85 8.46 8.75
C ILE A 47 -9.21 9.18 8.65
N THR A 48 -9.95 8.88 7.59
CA THR A 48 -11.29 9.43 7.42
C THR A 48 -12.18 8.92 8.56
N PRO A 49 -13.18 9.70 9.03
CA PRO A 49 -14.08 9.25 10.09
C PRO A 49 -14.80 7.94 9.73
N GLU A 50 -15.03 7.68 8.43
CA GLU A 50 -15.56 6.41 7.95
C GLU A 50 -14.56 5.25 8.14
N LEU A 51 -13.28 5.45 7.79
CA LEU A 51 -12.24 4.45 8.00
C LEU A 51 -12.03 4.18 9.49
N GLN A 52 -12.06 5.21 10.33
CA GLN A 52 -11.99 5.08 11.77
C GLN A 52 -13.16 4.25 12.31
N ALA A 53 -14.39 4.53 11.87
CA ALA A 53 -15.58 3.75 12.24
C ALA A 53 -15.48 2.27 11.82
N ARG A 54 -14.90 1.97 10.65
CA ARG A 54 -14.63 0.59 10.21
C ARG A 54 -13.60 -0.10 11.08
N ILE A 55 -12.54 0.60 11.48
CA ILE A 55 -11.51 0.08 12.41
C ILE A 55 -12.12 -0.20 13.78
N ASP A 56 -12.91 0.72 14.32
CA ASP A 56 -13.57 0.54 15.62
C ASP A 56 -14.57 -0.61 15.61
N LYS A 57 -15.37 -0.73 14.54
CA LYS A 57 -16.25 -1.89 14.35
C LYS A 57 -15.47 -3.21 14.32
N ALA A 58 -14.36 -3.27 13.56
CA ALA A 58 -13.52 -4.46 13.51
C ALA A 58 -12.91 -4.80 14.89
N ARG A 59 -12.52 -3.78 15.68
CA ARG A 59 -12.04 -3.96 17.06
C ARG A 59 -13.13 -4.51 17.97
N GLU A 60 -14.36 -4.03 17.85
CA GLU A 60 -15.51 -4.57 18.59
C GLU A 60 -15.84 -6.00 18.18
N GLU A 61 -15.78 -6.32 16.88
CA GLU A 61 -16.00 -7.68 16.37
C GLU A 61 -14.97 -8.66 16.95
N ILE A 62 -13.70 -8.26 17.01
CA ILE A 62 -12.62 -9.02 17.68
C ILE A 62 -12.93 -9.21 19.17
N LYS A 63 -13.29 -8.13 19.87
CA LYS A 63 -13.62 -8.19 21.31
C LYS A 63 -14.84 -9.05 21.59
N SER A 64 -15.81 -9.10 20.66
CA SER A 64 -17.01 -9.92 20.74
C SER A 64 -16.80 -11.38 20.31
N GLY A 65 -15.60 -11.75 19.86
CA GLY A 65 -15.28 -13.10 19.40
C GLY A 65 -15.84 -13.45 18.02
N LYS A 66 -16.34 -12.48 17.25
CA LYS A 66 -16.82 -12.64 15.86
C LYS A 66 -15.67 -12.54 14.85
N CYS A 67 -14.57 -13.22 15.11
CA CYS A 67 -13.40 -13.22 14.24
C CYS A 67 -13.06 -14.64 13.81
N VAL A 68 -12.90 -14.83 12.49
CA VAL A 68 -12.45 -16.09 11.91
C VAL A 68 -10.92 -16.07 11.94
N THR A 69 -10.33 -17.04 12.64
CA THR A 69 -8.87 -17.19 12.71
C THR A 69 -8.47 -18.30 11.77
N LEU A 70 -7.94 -17.94 10.60
CA LEU A 70 -7.39 -18.89 9.64
C LEU A 70 -5.93 -19.14 10.03
N LYS A 71 -5.55 -20.39 10.31
CA LYS A 71 -4.18 -20.73 10.72
C LYS A 71 -3.38 -21.30 9.56
N SER A 72 -4.03 -21.75 8.50
CA SER A 72 -3.39 -22.35 7.34
C SER A 72 -4.23 -22.10 6.09
N SER A 73 -3.60 -22.25 4.92
CA SER A 73 -4.26 -22.06 3.62
C SER A 73 -5.43 -23.03 3.39
N GLU A 74 -5.51 -24.10 4.16
CA GLU A 74 -6.59 -25.09 4.15
C GLU A 74 -7.91 -24.55 4.72
N ASP A 75 -7.89 -23.47 5.50
CA ASP A 75 -9.10 -22.86 6.07
C ASP A 75 -9.81 -21.90 5.07
N ILE A 76 -9.27 -21.69 3.86
CA ILE A 76 -9.74 -20.66 2.92
C ILE A 76 -10.96 -21.13 2.09
N ASP A 77 -11.25 -22.45 2.06
CA ASP A 77 -12.26 -23.08 1.18
C ASP A 77 -13.42 -23.80 1.92
N ALA A 78 -13.64 -23.51 3.22
CA ALA A 78 -14.66 -24.18 4.05
C ALA A 78 -15.99 -23.42 4.17
#